data_AF-A0A7Y8IDA5-F1
#
_entry.id   AF-A0A7Y8IDA5-F1
#
_cell.length_a   1.000
_cell.length_b   1.000
_cell.length_c   1.000
_cell.angle_alpha   90.00
_cell.angle_beta   90.00
_cell.angle_gamma   90.00
#
_symmetry.space_group_name_H-M   'P 1'
#
loop_
_entity.id
_entity.type
_entity.pdbx_description
1 polymer ?
#
loop_
_entity_poly.entity_id
_entity_poly.type
_entity_poly.pdbx_seq_one_letter_code
_entity_poly.pdbx_strand_id
1 'polypeptide(L)'
;MKSLKKKPIQVYIEPQQDYVLGDLAKKKGMSKAEIIRKSLDKFLSEIPLEEDPGMGLIGLGKSGKRNLSDNHDKYLARYVRQKKRQ
;
A
#
# COMPACT_ATOMS: atom_id res chain seq x y z
N MET A 1 -6.57 -7.60 -26.67
CA MET A 1 -7.30 -6.53 -25.94
C MET A 1 -6.34 -5.94 -24.91
N LYS A 2 -6.09 -4.62 -24.93
CA LYS A 2 -5.21 -3.98 -23.91
C LYS A 2 -5.85 -4.16 -22.53
N SER A 3 -5.15 -4.83 -21.62
CA SER A 3 -5.58 -4.93 -20.22
C SER A 3 -5.65 -3.53 -19.61
N LEU A 4 -6.82 -3.16 -19.07
CA LEU A 4 -6.93 -1.98 -18.24
C LEU A 4 -6.18 -2.27 -16.94
N LYS A 5 -5.16 -1.48 -16.60
CA LYS A 5 -4.38 -1.60 -15.35
C LYS A 5 -5.19 -1.29 -14.07
N LYS A 6 -6.52 -1.22 -14.13
CA LYS A 6 -7.41 -0.85 -13.03
C LYS A 6 -8.13 -2.10 -12.51
N LYS A 7 -8.21 -2.24 -11.18
CA LYS A 7 -8.97 -3.32 -10.53
C LYS A 7 -10.44 -2.90 -10.37
N PRO A 8 -11.42 -3.70 -10.81
CA PRO A 8 -12.83 -3.39 -10.60
C PRO A 8 -13.19 -3.56 -9.12
N ILE A 9 -13.99 -2.64 -8.60
CA ILE A 9 -14.53 -2.69 -7.24
C ILE A 9 -16.03 -2.39 -7.34
N GLN A 10 -16.85 -3.23 -6.71
CA GLN A 10 -18.27 -2.97 -6.52
C GLN A 10 -18.49 -2.47 -5.09
N VAL A 11 -19.19 -1.34 -4.97
CA VAL A 11 -19.50 -0.71 -3.69
C VAL A 11 -20.94 -0.22 -3.72
N TYR A 12 -21.65 -0.40 -2.62
CA TYR A 12 -22.95 0.20 -2.39
C TYR A 12 -22.75 1.61 -1.83
N ILE A 13 -23.53 2.56 -2.32
CA ILE A 13 -23.55 3.95 -1.86
C ILE A 13 -24.98 4.34 -1.53
N GLU A 14 -25.13 5.33 -0.66
CA GLU A 14 -26.45 5.83 -0.28
C GLU A 14 -27.15 6.49 -1.50
N PRO A 15 -28.47 6.40 -1.63
CA PRO A 15 -29.21 7.03 -2.73
C PRO A 15 -28.89 8.53 -2.89
N GLN A 16 -28.72 9.23 -1.77
CA GLN A 16 -28.35 10.64 -1.75
C GLN A 16 -26.94 10.88 -2.31
N GLN A 17 -26.00 9.98 -2.07
CA GLN A 17 -24.65 10.07 -2.63
C GLN A 17 -24.68 9.89 -4.15
N ASP A 18 -25.50 8.98 -4.67
CA ASP A 18 -25.65 8.80 -6.13
C ASP A 18 -26.25 10.04 -6.82
N TYR A 19 -27.24 10.65 -6.18
CA TYR A 19 -27.86 11.90 -6.66
C TYR A 19 -26.84 13.04 -6.73
N VAL A 20 -26.13 13.29 -5.63
CA VAL A 20 -25.11 14.35 -5.55
C VAL A 20 -23.97 14.10 -6.54
N LEU A 21 -23.54 12.84 -6.68
CA LEU A 21 -22.50 12.46 -7.64
C LEU A 21 -22.95 12.69 -9.09
N GLY A 22 -24.23 12.48 -9.39
CA GLY A 22 -24.82 12.75 -10.71
C GLY A 22 -24.85 14.23 -11.04
N ASP A 23 -25.27 15.08 -10.11
CA ASP A 23 -25.25 16.53 -10.30
C ASP A 23 -23.82 17.07 -10.47
N LEU A 24 -22.89 16.57 -9.64
CA LEU A 24 -21.47 16.94 -9.72
C LEU A 24 -20.82 16.51 -11.04
N ALA A 25 -21.16 15.31 -11.53
CA ALA A 25 -20.71 14.81 -12.83
C ALA A 25 -21.12 15.74 -13.98
N LYS A 26 -22.39 16.18 -13.98
CA LYS A 26 -22.92 17.13 -14.98
C LYS A 26 -22.20 18.47 -14.90
N LYS A 27 -22.09 19.04 -13.69
CA LYS A 27 -21.44 20.34 -13.46
C LYS A 27 -19.97 20.37 -13.87
N LYS A 28 -19.25 19.25 -13.69
CA LYS A 28 -17.81 19.15 -14.00
C LYS A 28 -17.50 18.60 -15.39
N GLY A 29 -18.49 18.12 -16.13
CA GLY A 29 -18.27 17.43 -17.41
C GLY A 29 -17.44 16.15 -17.27
N MET A 30 -17.56 15.46 -16.13
CA MET A 30 -16.79 14.25 -15.80
C MET A 30 -17.72 13.07 -15.54
N SER A 31 -17.23 11.85 -15.73
CA SER A 31 -17.99 10.66 -15.33
C SER A 31 -18.05 10.54 -13.80
N LYS A 32 -19.14 9.95 -13.26
CA LYS A 32 -19.25 9.59 -11.84
C LYS A 32 -18.03 8.80 -11.36
N ALA A 33 -17.56 7.86 -12.17
CA ALA A 33 -16.39 7.03 -11.85
C ALA A 33 -15.07 7.82 -11.80
N GLU A 34 -14.92 8.88 -12.60
CA GLU A 34 -13.75 9.75 -12.53
C GLU A 34 -13.74 10.59 -11.27
N ILE A 35 -14.90 11.11 -10.87
CA ILE A 35 -15.04 11.82 -9.60
C ILE A 35 -14.68 10.90 -8.43
N ILE A 36 -15.23 9.69 -8.39
CA ILE A 36 -14.92 8.70 -7.34
C ILE A 36 -13.40 8.44 -7.28
N ARG A 37 -12.74 8.22 -8.43
CA ARG A 37 -11.29 7.99 -8.47
C ARG A 37 -10.51 9.20 -7.94
N LYS A 38 -10.82 10.41 -8.40
CA LYS A 38 -10.13 11.63 -7.94
C LYS A 38 -10.33 11.89 -6.44
N SER A 39 -11.54 11.64 -5.94
CA SER A 39 -11.82 11.74 -4.50
C SER A 39 -11.04 10.70 -3.71
N LEU A 40 -10.93 9.47 -4.21
CA LEU A 40 -10.14 8.42 -3.57
C LEU A 40 -8.65 8.76 -3.59
N ASP A 41 -8.10 9.21 -4.72
CA ASP A 41 -6.70 9.63 -4.83
C ASP A 41 -6.39 10.76 -3.84
N LYS A 42 -7.27 11.76 -3.75
CA LYS A 42 -7.15 12.86 -2.78
C LYS A 42 -7.16 12.33 -1.34
N PHE A 43 -8.18 11.53 -0.99
CA PHE A 43 -8.31 10.97 0.36
C PHE A 43 -7.07 10.16 0.76
N LEU A 44 -6.59 9.29 -0.13
CA LEU A 44 -5.39 8.48 0.12
C LEU A 44 -4.11 9.31 0.22
N SER A 45 -4.01 10.43 -0.52
CA SER A 45 -2.86 11.33 -0.42
C SER A 45 -2.79 12.12 0.88
N GLU A 46 -3.94 12.27 1.56
CA GLU A 46 -4.06 12.94 2.86
C GLU A 46 -3.77 11.99 4.03
N ILE A 47 -3.79 10.68 3.81
CA ILE A 47 -3.37 9.69 4.81
C ILE A 47 -1.84 9.70 4.86
N PRO A 48 -1.22 10.01 6.02
CA PRO A 48 0.22 9.86 6.18
C PRO A 48 0.61 8.42 5.87
N LEU A 49 1.64 8.21 5.06
CA LEU A 49 2.27 6.89 4.87
C LEU A 49 2.86 6.30 6.17
N GLU A 50 2.73 7.01 7.29
CA GLU A 50 3.36 6.78 8.59
C GLU A 50 2.72 5.66 9.43
N GLU A 51 1.72 4.95 8.93
CA GLU A 51 1.13 3.78 9.60
C GLU A 51 1.47 2.44 8.93
N ASP A 52 2.66 2.29 8.33
CA ASP A 52 3.30 0.97 8.32
C ASP A 52 4.24 0.90 9.53
N PRO A 53 3.85 0.24 10.63
CA PRO A 53 4.71 0.05 11.81
C PRO A 53 6.06 -0.60 11.45
N GLY A 54 6.12 -1.34 10.34
CA GLY A 54 7.33 -1.95 9.80
C GLY A 54 8.30 -0.96 9.15
N MET A 55 7.85 0.23 8.75
CA MET A 55 8.70 1.24 8.10
C MET A 55 9.77 1.78 9.05
N GLY A 56 9.43 1.93 10.33
CA GLY A 56 10.39 2.29 11.39
C GLY A 56 11.41 1.20 11.69
N LEU A 57 11.20 -0.05 11.23
CA LEU A 57 12.12 -1.16 11.41
C LEU A 57 13.20 -1.23 10.32
N ILE A 58 12.97 -0.57 9.18
CA ILE A 58 13.92 -0.57 8.06
C ILE A 58 15.14 0.26 8.45
N GLY A 59 16.32 -0.37 8.46
CA GLY A 59 17.61 0.31 8.70
C GLY A 59 18.10 0.36 10.15
N LEU A 60 17.35 -0.21 11.12
CA LEU A 60 17.77 -0.25 12.53
C LEU A 60 18.97 -1.19 12.79
N GLY A 61 19.14 -2.24 11.98
CA GLY A 61 20.21 -3.22 12.14
C GLY A 61 21.44 -2.93 11.27
N LYS A 62 22.64 -2.94 11.87
CA LYS A 62 23.92 -2.91 11.15
C LYS A 62 24.74 -4.16 11.46
N SER A 63 24.95 -5.01 10.46
CA SER A 63 25.74 -6.25 10.59
C SER A 63 27.04 -6.23 9.77
N GLY A 64 27.22 -5.23 8.89
CA GLY A 64 28.30 -5.16 7.89
C GLY A 64 28.15 -6.15 6.73
N LYS A 65 27.11 -6.99 6.71
CA LYS A 65 26.90 -8.01 5.67
C LYS A 65 25.88 -7.53 4.64
N ARG A 66 26.24 -7.63 3.36
CA ARG A 66 25.43 -7.13 2.23
C ARG A 66 24.37 -8.12 1.72
N ASN A 67 24.38 -9.35 2.22
CA ASN A 67 23.56 -10.47 1.73
C ASN A 67 22.83 -11.18 2.88
N LEU A 68 22.46 -10.43 3.92
CA LEU A 68 21.76 -10.98 5.10
C LEU A 68 20.43 -11.62 4.71
N SER A 69 19.63 -10.96 3.88
CA SER A 69 18.31 -11.45 3.48
C SER A 69 18.42 -12.76 2.70
N ASP A 70 19.34 -12.83 1.74
CA ASP A 70 19.51 -14.02 0.87
C ASP A 70 20.13 -15.22 1.60
N ASN A 71 20.91 -14.97 2.67
CA ASN A 71 21.67 -16.01 3.37
C ASN A 71 21.30 -16.12 4.85
N HIS A 72 20.10 -15.68 5.22
CA HIS A 72 19.64 -15.60 6.60
C HIS A 72 19.85 -16.91 7.38
N ASP A 73 19.40 -18.04 6.81
CA ASP A 73 19.46 -19.34 7.48
C ASP A 73 20.90 -19.81 7.73
N LYS A 74 21.79 -19.54 6.78
CA LYS A 74 23.22 -19.82 6.92
C LYS A 74 23.83 -19.03 8.08
N TYR A 75 23.43 -17.78 8.27
CA TYR A 75 23.89 -16.96 9.38
C TYR A 75 23.33 -17.44 10.72
N LEU A 76 22.05 -17.78 10.78
CA LEU A 76 21.44 -18.34 12.00
C LEU A 76 22.08 -19.67 12.40
N ALA A 77 22.26 -20.60 11.45
CA ALA A 77 22.88 -21.89 11.70
C ALA A 77 24.31 -21.74 12.23
N ARG A 78 25.10 -20.80 11.68
CA ARG A 78 26.45 -20.49 12.17
C ARG A 78 26.41 -19.94 13.60
N TYR A 79 25.51 -19.01 13.90
CA TYR A 79 25.37 -18.40 15.22
C TYR A 79 25.02 -19.45 16.29
N VAL A 80 24.03 -20.30 16.02
CA VAL A 80 23.62 -21.38 16.92
C VAL A 80 24.78 -22.36 17.19
N ARG A 81 25.56 -22.71 16.16
CA ARG A 81 26.75 -23.58 16.33
C ARG A 81 27.85 -22.95 17.17
N GLN A 82 28.08 -21.64 17.05
CA GLN A 82 29.07 -20.93 17.86
C GLN A 82 28.64 -20.85 19.33
N LYS A 83 27.36 -20.56 19.59
CA LYS A 83 26.81 -20.49 20.96
C LYS A 83 26.86 -21.83 21.69
N LYS A 84 26.71 -22.95 21.00
CA LYS A 84 26.85 -24.31 21.60
C LYS A 84 28.29 -24.73 21.92
N ARG A 85 29.29 -23.95 21.48
CA ARG A 85 30.72 -24.23 21.69
C ARG A 85 31.34 -23.37 22.81
N GLN A 86 30.57 -22.44 23.38
CA GLN A 86 30.89 -21.70 24.59
C GLN A 86 30.10 -22.29 25.75
#